data_AF-A0A4D4KP39-F1
#
_entry.id   AF-A0A4D4KP39-F1
#
_cell.length_a   1.000
_cell.length_b   1.000
_cell.length_c   1.000
_cell.angle_alpha   90.00
_cell.angle_beta   90.00
_cell.angle_gamma   90.00
#
_symmetry.space_group_name_H-M   'P 1'
#
loop_
_entity.id
_entity.type
_entity.pdbx_description
1 polymer ?
#
loop_
_entity_poly.entity_id
_entity_poly.type
_entity_poly.pdbx_seq_one_letter_code
_entity_poly.pdbx_strand_id
1 'polypeptide(L)'
;MKIALDPHMLRALPLDEMVRTVAELGYEYIELSPRDDFMPFFLHPRADDERVAELKRALRTHGVQLSSVLPLYKWSSPDETERQAAVRYWKRVIEITADLECPLMNSEFNGRPERAAESEAAFWRSLEELLPLFEREGIALNLEAHPDDFCEENTPRSTWSAPSTSRG
;
A
#
# COMPACT_ATOMS: atom_id res chain seq x y z
N MET A 1 -3.16 13.66 18.13
CA MET A 1 -3.69 13.19 16.83
C MET A 1 -2.53 13.25 15.84
N LYS A 2 -2.17 12.15 15.17
CA LYS A 2 -1.15 12.15 14.11
C LYS A 2 -1.86 12.35 12.77
N ILE A 3 -1.39 13.28 11.95
CA ILE A 3 -1.91 13.53 10.60
C ILE A 3 -0.75 13.25 9.65
N ALA A 4 -0.94 12.30 8.75
CA ALA A 4 0.01 11.97 7.71
C ALA A 4 -0.50 12.45 6.35
N LEU A 5 0.43 12.82 5.48
CA LEU A 5 0.16 13.08 4.07
C LEU A 5 0.67 11.90 3.25
N ASP A 6 -0.17 11.34 2.38
CA ASP A 6 0.30 10.59 1.22
C ASP A 6 0.77 11.60 0.16
N PRO A 7 2.09 11.68 -0.15
CA PRO A 7 2.64 12.65 -1.09
C PRO A 7 2.59 12.14 -2.54
N HIS A 8 1.70 11.20 -2.89
CA HIS A 8 1.63 10.62 -4.23
C HIS A 8 1.56 11.67 -5.35
N MET A 9 0.86 12.79 -5.11
CA MET A 9 0.77 13.92 -6.04
C MET A 9 2.11 14.65 -6.27
N LEU A 10 3.06 14.50 -5.34
CA LEU A 10 4.41 15.09 -5.36
C LEU A 10 5.49 14.09 -5.80
N ARG A 11 5.12 12.85 -6.19
CA ARG A 11 6.06 11.75 -6.47
C ARG A 11 7.11 12.03 -7.55
N ALA A 12 6.84 12.99 -8.44
CA ALA A 12 7.78 13.39 -9.49
C ALA A 12 8.93 14.28 -8.98
N LEU A 13 8.80 14.84 -7.76
CA LEU A 13 9.89 15.57 -7.13
C LEU A 13 10.99 14.61 -6.65
N PRO A 14 12.26 15.07 -6.64
CA PRO A 14 13.32 14.39 -5.90
C PRO A 14 12.91 14.12 -4.45
N LEU A 15 13.41 13.05 -3.83
CA LEU A 15 13.00 12.66 -2.47
C LEU A 15 13.13 13.80 -1.45
N ASP A 16 14.27 14.51 -1.47
CA ASP A 16 14.50 15.62 -0.55
C ASP A 16 13.49 16.76 -0.76
N GLU A 17 13.21 17.12 -2.02
CA GLU A 17 12.24 18.17 -2.34
C GLU A 17 10.82 17.76 -1.96
N MET A 18 10.43 16.51 -2.20
CA MET A 18 9.13 15.97 -1.79
C MET A 18 8.95 16.09 -0.27
N VAL A 19 9.94 15.63 0.51
CA VAL A 19 9.87 15.67 1.98
C VAL A 19 9.87 17.12 2.49
N ARG A 20 10.69 18.01 1.91
CA ARG A 20 10.68 19.43 2.21
C ARG A 20 9.30 20.05 1.98
N THR A 21 8.69 19.78 0.82
CA THR A 21 7.36 20.32 0.50
C THR A 21 6.30 19.82 1.48
N VAL A 22 6.35 18.55 1.89
CA VAL A 22 5.46 18.02 2.93
C VAL A 22 5.62 18.79 4.25
N ALA A 23 6.85 19.07 4.66
CA ALA A 23 7.15 19.85 5.86
C ALA A 23 6.64 21.29 5.76
N GLU A 24 6.84 21.95 4.60
CA GLU A 24 6.36 23.32 4.34
C GLU A 24 4.82 23.42 4.33
N LEU A 25 4.13 22.33 3.95
CA LEU A 25 2.67 22.21 4.07
C LEU A 25 2.19 21.99 5.52
N GLY A 26 3.10 21.79 6.47
CA GLY A 26 2.82 21.65 7.90
C GLY A 26 2.53 20.23 8.37
N TYR A 27 2.84 19.20 7.57
CA TYR A 27 2.69 17.80 7.98
C TYR A 27 3.96 17.28 8.66
N GLU A 28 3.78 16.53 9.75
CA GLU A 28 4.87 15.89 10.48
C GLU A 28 5.13 14.45 10.02
N TYR A 29 4.17 13.83 9.31
CA TYR A 29 4.21 12.42 8.93
C TYR A 29 3.91 12.22 7.44
N ILE A 30 4.59 11.23 6.84
CA ILE A 30 4.39 10.77 5.46
C ILE A 30 3.95 9.31 5.48
N GLU A 31 2.93 8.98 4.70
CA GLU A 31 2.76 7.65 4.15
C GLU A 31 3.54 7.56 2.83
N LEU A 32 4.58 6.74 2.76
CA LEU A 32 5.35 6.62 1.53
C LEU A 32 4.54 5.79 0.53
N SER A 33 3.96 6.44 -0.48
CA SER A 33 3.21 5.79 -1.55
C SER A 33 4.10 5.42 -2.76
N PRO A 34 3.56 4.65 -3.73
CA PRO A 34 4.34 4.21 -4.86
C PRO A 34 4.95 5.36 -5.68
N ARG A 35 6.22 5.20 -6.02
CA ARG A 35 6.99 6.12 -6.86
C ARG A 35 8.01 5.37 -7.71
N ASP A 36 8.24 5.85 -8.93
CA ASP A 36 9.00 5.11 -9.95
C ASP A 36 10.46 4.85 -9.56
N ASP A 37 11.10 5.73 -8.81
CA ASP A 37 12.50 5.65 -8.38
C ASP A 37 12.69 4.96 -7.02
N PHE A 38 11.62 4.46 -6.39
CA PHE A 38 11.69 3.79 -5.08
C PHE A 38 10.93 2.46 -5.07
N MET A 39 9.61 2.50 -5.19
CA MET A 39 8.73 1.32 -5.24
C MET A 39 7.57 1.62 -6.21
N PRO A 40 7.69 1.28 -7.50
CA PRO A 40 6.64 1.57 -8.47
C PRO A 40 5.43 0.65 -8.27
N PHE A 41 4.26 1.09 -8.74
CA PHE A 41 3.06 0.24 -8.78
C PHE A 41 3.33 -1.04 -9.55
N PHE A 42 2.98 -2.19 -8.97
CA PHE A 42 2.99 -3.51 -9.61
C PHE A 42 4.33 -4.00 -10.17
N LEU A 43 5.44 -3.29 -9.92
CA LEU A 43 6.77 -3.61 -10.43
C LEU A 43 7.75 -3.87 -9.29
N HIS A 44 8.91 -4.44 -9.64
CA HIS A 44 9.98 -4.67 -8.68
C HIS A 44 10.41 -3.36 -7.99
N PRO A 45 10.52 -3.34 -6.65
CA PRO A 45 11.10 -2.21 -5.92
C PRO A 45 12.47 -1.84 -6.49
N ARG A 46 12.77 -0.55 -6.59
CA ARG A 46 14.04 -0.03 -7.12
C ARG A 46 14.96 0.51 -6.05
N ALA A 47 14.47 0.74 -4.83
CA ALA A 47 15.26 1.28 -3.75
C ALA A 47 16.38 0.32 -3.33
N ASP A 48 17.60 0.85 -3.35
CA ASP A 48 18.81 0.29 -2.79
C ASP A 48 19.21 1.03 -1.51
N ASP A 49 20.33 0.65 -0.91
CA ASP A 49 20.82 1.22 0.35
C ASP A 49 21.06 2.73 0.26
N GLU A 50 21.52 3.22 -0.89
CA GLU A 50 21.74 4.65 -1.13
C GLU A 50 20.41 5.41 -1.13
N ARG A 51 19.41 4.87 -1.84
CA ARG A 51 18.07 5.47 -1.91
C ARG A 51 17.36 5.46 -0.56
N VAL A 52 17.50 4.39 0.22
CA VAL A 52 17.00 4.32 1.61
C VAL A 52 17.69 5.37 2.48
N ALA A 53 19.03 5.48 2.39
CA ALA A 53 19.79 6.46 3.16
C ALA A 53 19.44 7.91 2.78
N GLU A 54 19.16 8.18 1.51
CA GLU A 54 18.69 9.48 1.01
C GLU A 54 17.34 9.84 1.64
N LEU A 55 16.34 8.95 1.58
CA LEU A 55 15.04 9.22 2.19
C LEU A 55 15.15 9.45 3.70
N LYS A 56 15.89 8.59 4.42
CA LYS A 56 16.14 8.77 5.86
C LYS A 56 16.83 10.10 6.17
N ARG A 57 17.73 10.57 5.30
CA ARG A 57 18.38 11.87 5.45
C ARG A 57 17.39 13.01 5.25
N ALA A 58 16.59 12.99 4.17
CA ALA A 58 15.58 13.99 3.90
C ALA A 58 14.58 14.13 5.05
N LEU A 59 14.06 13.00 5.54
CA LEU A 59 13.16 12.94 6.70
C LEU A 59 13.77 13.63 7.93
N ARG A 60 15.02 13.31 8.28
CA ARG A 60 15.72 13.96 9.40
C ARG A 60 15.97 15.45 9.17
N THR A 61 16.39 15.84 7.96
CA THR A 61 16.71 17.24 7.63
C THR A 61 15.49 18.15 7.78
N HIS A 62 14.32 17.69 7.31
CA HIS A 62 13.10 18.48 7.29
C HIS A 62 12.17 18.21 8.47
N GLY A 63 12.57 17.35 9.42
CA GLY A 63 11.80 17.07 10.63
C GLY A 63 10.51 16.27 10.39
N VAL A 64 10.47 15.46 9.34
CA VAL A 64 9.31 14.63 8.96
C VAL A 64 9.60 13.16 9.27
N GLN A 65 8.56 12.40 9.64
CA GLN A 65 8.66 10.97 9.96
C GLN A 65 7.82 10.13 9.01
N LEU A 66 8.15 8.85 8.84
CA LEU A 66 7.27 7.90 8.16
C LEU A 66 6.20 7.40 9.13
N SER A 67 4.93 7.49 8.74
CA SER A 67 3.83 6.82 9.42
C SER A 67 3.64 5.39 8.92
N SER A 68 3.80 5.18 7.62
CA SER A 68 3.51 3.94 6.91
C SER A 68 4.24 3.90 5.56
N VAL A 69 4.37 2.70 5.00
CA VAL A 69 4.79 2.46 3.61
C VAL A 69 3.65 1.74 2.88
N LEU A 70 3.26 2.22 1.71
CA LEU A 70 2.14 1.71 0.91
C LEU A 70 2.63 1.02 -0.38
N PRO A 71 3.12 -0.24 -0.34
CA PRO A 71 3.35 -0.99 -1.56
C PRO A 71 2.04 -1.48 -2.18
N LEU A 72 1.99 -1.55 -3.51
CA LEU A 72 0.83 -2.05 -4.24
C LEU A 72 1.27 -3.10 -5.27
N TYR A 73 1.04 -4.37 -4.92
CA TYR A 73 1.44 -5.53 -5.72
C TYR A 73 0.31 -6.54 -5.82
N LYS A 74 0.24 -7.24 -6.96
CA LYS A 74 -0.83 -8.19 -7.31
C LYS A 74 -0.66 -9.57 -6.65
N TRP A 75 -0.49 -9.56 -5.33
CA TRP A 75 -0.31 -10.74 -4.49
C TRP A 75 -1.56 -11.59 -4.28
N SER A 76 -2.73 -11.09 -4.67
CA SER A 76 -3.98 -11.87 -4.75
C SER A 76 -4.37 -12.16 -6.20
N SER A 77 -3.44 -12.03 -7.14
CA SER A 77 -3.72 -12.32 -8.55
C SER A 77 -4.10 -13.81 -8.72
N PRO A 78 -5.16 -14.10 -9.48
CA PRO A 78 -5.50 -15.46 -9.85
C PRO A 78 -4.60 -16.00 -10.98
N ASP A 79 -3.67 -15.18 -11.51
CA ASP A 79 -2.53 -15.65 -12.31
C ASP A 79 -1.33 -15.94 -11.40
N GLU A 80 -0.90 -17.20 -11.35
CA GLU A 80 0.16 -17.64 -10.44
C GLU A 80 1.53 -17.03 -10.77
N THR A 81 1.80 -16.71 -12.04
CA THR A 81 3.09 -16.09 -12.44
C THR A 81 3.16 -14.66 -11.90
N GLU A 82 2.07 -13.92 -12.06
CA GLU A 82 1.91 -12.57 -11.52
C GLU A 82 1.95 -12.56 -9.99
N ARG A 83 1.24 -13.50 -9.34
CA ARG A 83 1.26 -13.68 -7.88
C ARG A 83 2.67 -13.93 -7.36
N GLN A 84 3.41 -14.86 -7.96
CA GLN A 84 4.78 -15.19 -7.56
C GLN A 84 5.73 -14.01 -7.76
N ALA A 85 5.55 -13.21 -8.81
CA ALA A 85 6.31 -11.98 -8.99
C ALA A 85 6.00 -10.96 -7.89
N ALA A 86 4.71 -10.73 -7.61
CA ALA A 86 4.26 -9.86 -6.53
C ALA A 86 4.79 -10.29 -5.17
N VAL A 87 4.80 -11.59 -4.86
CA VAL A 87 5.38 -12.11 -3.61
C VAL A 87 6.88 -11.79 -3.52
N ARG A 88 7.66 -11.95 -4.60
CA ARG A 88 9.08 -11.54 -4.58
C ARG A 88 9.26 -10.05 -4.32
N TYR A 89 8.37 -9.22 -4.87
CA TYR A 89 8.40 -7.77 -4.68
C TYR A 89 8.04 -7.39 -3.24
N TRP A 90 7.04 -8.06 -2.68
CA TRP A 90 6.66 -7.96 -1.28
C TRP A 90 7.82 -8.29 -0.34
N LYS A 91 8.49 -9.42 -0.54
CA LYS A 91 9.65 -9.81 0.27
C LYS A 91 10.73 -8.70 0.29
N ARG A 92 11.02 -8.13 -0.89
CA ARG A 92 12.01 -7.04 -1.01
C ARG A 92 11.54 -5.73 -0.34
N VAL A 93 10.28 -5.34 -0.49
CA VAL A 93 9.81 -4.09 0.13
C VAL A 93 9.65 -4.20 1.65
N ILE A 94 9.43 -5.41 2.20
CA ILE A 94 9.43 -5.64 3.65
C ILE A 94 10.84 -5.38 4.21
N GLU A 95 11.89 -5.89 3.55
CA GLU A 95 13.28 -5.59 3.92
C GLU A 95 13.56 -4.08 3.87
N ILE A 96 13.19 -3.41 2.77
CA ILE A 96 13.36 -1.96 2.63
C ILE A 96 12.62 -1.20 3.73
N THR A 97 11.43 -1.65 4.11
CA THR A 97 10.61 -1.02 5.16
C THR A 97 11.25 -1.19 6.54
N ALA A 98 11.85 -2.36 6.79
CA ALA A 98 12.64 -2.60 7.99
C ALA A 98 13.87 -1.67 8.04
N ASP A 99 14.59 -1.51 6.92
CA ASP A 99 15.75 -0.59 6.84
C ASP A 99 15.36 0.89 7.03
N LEU A 100 14.15 1.26 6.60
CA LEU A 100 13.53 2.56 6.87
C LEU A 100 13.09 2.74 8.33
N GLU A 101 13.11 1.67 9.14
CA GLU A 101 12.65 1.64 10.53
C GLU A 101 11.17 2.06 10.66
N CYS A 102 10.35 1.75 9.64
CA CYS A 102 8.93 2.04 9.65
C CYS A 102 8.14 0.80 10.14
N PRO A 103 7.38 0.90 11.24
CA PRO A 103 6.74 -0.27 11.86
C PRO A 103 5.42 -0.68 11.18
N LEU A 104 4.99 0.02 10.13
CA LEU A 104 3.67 -0.14 9.55
C LEU A 104 3.72 -0.11 8.03
N MET A 105 3.03 -1.06 7.41
CA MET A 105 2.71 -1.07 6.01
C MET A 105 1.20 -1.04 5.82
N ASN A 106 0.76 -0.30 4.81
CA ASN A 106 -0.62 -0.35 4.33
C ASN A 106 -0.59 -0.95 2.92
N SER A 107 -1.65 -1.64 2.50
CA SER A 107 -1.77 -2.14 1.14
C SER A 107 -3.21 -2.50 0.81
N GLU A 108 -3.44 -2.95 -0.41
CA GLU A 108 -4.74 -3.40 -0.91
C GLU A 108 -4.66 -4.89 -1.25
N PHE A 109 -5.80 -5.53 -1.46
CA PHE A 109 -5.79 -6.96 -1.79
C PHE A 109 -5.26 -7.22 -3.20
N ASN A 110 -5.51 -6.32 -4.16
CA ASN A 110 -5.06 -6.42 -5.55
C ASN A 110 -5.45 -7.76 -6.21
N GLY A 111 -6.68 -8.20 -5.98
CA GLY A 111 -7.29 -9.39 -6.56
C GLY A 111 -8.22 -9.07 -7.73
N ARG A 112 -9.14 -9.99 -8.05
CA ARG A 112 -10.12 -9.83 -9.14
C ARG A 112 -11.52 -10.25 -8.71
N PRO A 113 -12.54 -9.36 -8.74
CA PRO A 113 -13.90 -9.70 -8.31
C PRO A 113 -14.56 -10.73 -9.22
N GLU A 114 -14.26 -10.73 -10.52
CA GLU A 114 -14.76 -11.71 -11.48
C GLU A 114 -14.19 -13.13 -11.25
N ARG A 115 -13.11 -13.24 -10.47
CA ARG A 115 -12.48 -14.50 -10.04
C ARG A 115 -12.24 -14.48 -8.53
N ALA A 116 -13.27 -14.12 -7.77
CA ALA A 116 -13.11 -13.82 -6.34
C ALA A 116 -12.55 -14.98 -5.51
N ALA A 117 -13.10 -16.20 -5.67
CA ALA A 117 -12.64 -17.38 -4.93
C ALA A 117 -11.18 -17.74 -5.26
N GLU A 118 -10.75 -17.55 -6.51
CA GLU A 118 -9.38 -17.81 -6.92
C GLU A 118 -8.42 -16.74 -6.37
N SER A 119 -8.87 -15.49 -6.33
CA SER A 119 -8.13 -14.36 -5.76
C SER A 119 -7.98 -14.50 -4.25
N GLU A 120 -9.04 -14.91 -3.54
CA GLU A 120 -8.98 -15.21 -2.11
C GLU A 120 -8.01 -16.36 -1.81
N ALA A 121 -8.08 -17.44 -2.58
CA ALA A 121 -7.14 -18.55 -2.44
C ALA A 121 -5.69 -18.10 -2.73
N ALA A 122 -5.47 -17.21 -3.69
CA ALA A 122 -4.17 -16.64 -4.00
C ALA A 122 -3.64 -15.73 -2.87
N PHE A 123 -4.51 -14.90 -2.30
CA PHE A 123 -4.19 -14.05 -1.15
C PHE A 123 -3.65 -14.88 0.02
N TRP A 124 -4.36 -15.93 0.41
CA TRP A 124 -3.94 -16.79 1.53
C TRP A 124 -2.58 -17.46 1.27
N ARG A 125 -2.34 -17.97 0.05
CA ARG A 125 -1.02 -18.53 -0.33
C ARG A 125 0.09 -17.49 -0.24
N SER A 126 -0.16 -16.25 -0.67
CA SER A 126 0.81 -15.17 -0.56
C SER A 126 1.06 -14.76 0.89
N LEU A 127 0.01 -14.70 1.70
CA LEU A 127 0.12 -14.35 3.11
C LEU A 127 0.92 -15.40 3.90
N GLU A 128 0.74 -16.70 3.63
CA GLU A 128 1.55 -17.77 4.22
C GLU A 128 3.06 -17.58 4.00
N GLU A 129 3.45 -17.04 2.83
CA GLU A 129 4.85 -16.77 2.51
C GLU A 129 5.39 -15.49 3.15
N LEU A 130 4.53 -14.49 3.39
CA LEU A 130 4.92 -13.14 3.79
C LEU A 130 4.76 -12.89 5.29
N LEU A 131 3.77 -13.51 5.93
CA LEU A 131 3.49 -13.35 7.36
C LEU A 131 4.73 -13.60 8.24
N PRO A 132 5.56 -14.65 8.01
CA PRO A 132 6.77 -14.84 8.80
C PRO A 132 7.81 -13.70 8.66
N LEU A 133 7.79 -12.96 7.54
CA LEU A 133 8.68 -11.82 7.35
C LEU A 133 8.16 -10.61 8.12
N PHE A 134 6.86 -10.31 8.03
CA PHE A 134 6.22 -9.26 8.84
C PHE A 134 6.46 -9.46 10.33
N GLU A 135 6.24 -10.69 10.83
CA GLU A 135 6.47 -11.04 12.23
C GLU A 135 7.94 -10.90 12.64
N ARG A 136 8.87 -11.35 11.79
CA ARG A 136 10.31 -11.26 12.08
C ARG A 136 10.79 -9.82 12.14
N GLU A 137 10.36 -8.97 11.20
CA GLU A 137 10.76 -7.56 11.16
C GLU A 137 9.94 -6.68 12.12
N GLY A 138 8.90 -7.23 12.76
CA GLY A 138 8.03 -6.47 13.66
C GLY A 138 7.17 -5.43 12.93
N ILE A 139 6.83 -5.68 11.67
CA ILE A 139 6.07 -4.77 10.81
C ILE A 139 4.60 -5.18 10.80
N ALA A 140 3.71 -4.27 11.18
CA ALA A 140 2.28 -4.46 11.05
C ALA A 140 1.83 -4.24 9.59
N LEU A 141 0.79 -4.94 9.16
CA LEU A 141 0.16 -4.76 7.86
C LEU A 141 -1.32 -4.43 8.03
N ASN A 142 -1.76 -3.28 7.52
CA ASN A 142 -3.18 -3.00 7.34
C ASN A 142 -3.56 -3.21 5.88
N LEU A 143 -4.76 -3.74 5.66
CA LEU A 143 -5.34 -3.90 4.34
C LEU A 143 -6.52 -2.95 4.17
N GLU A 144 -6.41 -2.11 3.17
CA GLU A 144 -7.40 -1.12 2.77
C GLU A 144 -8.29 -1.71 1.67
N ALA A 145 -9.58 -1.47 1.78
CA ALA A 145 -10.50 -1.84 0.71
C ALA A 145 -10.28 -0.92 -0.48
N HIS A 146 -10.03 -1.49 -1.66
CA HIS A 146 -9.87 -0.73 -2.90
C HIS A 146 -10.87 -1.21 -3.96
N PRO A 147 -11.31 -0.33 -4.88
CA PRO A 147 -12.06 -0.76 -6.05
C PRO A 147 -11.39 -1.92 -6.79
N ASP A 148 -12.20 -2.84 -7.31
CA ASP A 148 -11.75 -4.07 -7.98
C ASP A 148 -11.04 -5.10 -7.06
N ASP A 149 -11.14 -4.96 -5.74
CA ASP A 149 -10.75 -6.04 -4.83
C ASP A 149 -11.78 -7.18 -4.83
N PHE A 150 -11.31 -8.41 -4.61
CA PHE A 150 -12.18 -9.60 -4.65
C PHE A 150 -13.23 -9.64 -3.53
N CYS A 151 -13.03 -8.85 -2.47
CA CYS A 151 -13.95 -8.68 -1.35
C CYS A 151 -14.86 -7.45 -1.51
N GLU A 152 -14.82 -6.76 -2.66
CA GLU A 152 -15.69 -5.60 -2.92
C GLU A 152 -17.15 -6.04 -3.11
N GLU A 153 -18.05 -5.47 -2.31
CA GLU A 153 -19.50 -5.64 -2.47
C GLU A 153 -20.05 -4.59 -3.45
N ASN A 154 -20.04 -4.90 -4.75
CA ASN A 154 -20.59 -4.04 -5.80
C ASN A 154 -22.13 -4.03 -5.89
N THR A 155 -22.85 -4.46 -4.84
CA THR A 155 -24.32 -4.43 -4.85
C THR A 155 -24.85 -3.00 -4.83
N PRO A 156 -25.63 -2.56 -5.83
CA PRO A 156 -26.39 -1.32 -5.71
C PRO A 156 -27.27 -1.44 -4.47
N ARG A 157 -27.18 -0.47 -3.55
CA ARG A 157 -28.15 -0.37 -2.45
C ARG A 157 -29.54 -0.38 -3.08
N SER A 158 -30.31 -1.43 -2.83
CA SER A 158 -31.69 -1.52 -3.29
C SER A 158 -32.39 -0.25 -2.81
N THR A 159 -32.76 0.63 -3.73
CA THR A 159 -33.61 1.77 -3.39
C THR A 159 -34.93 1.18 -2.92
N TRP A 160 -35.18 1.30 -1.62
CA TRP A 160 -36.47 0.93 -1.06
C TRP A 160 -37.52 1.84 -1.68
N SER A 161 -38.25 1.32 -2.65
CA SER A 161 -39.43 1.99 -3.20
C SER A 161 -40.58 1.76 -2.23
N ALA A 162 -41.01 2.80 -1.54
CA ALA A 162 -42.18 2.74 -0.66
C ALA A 162 -43.41 2.24 -1.46
N PRO A 163 -44.26 1.37 -0.90
CA PRO A 163 -45.49 0.97 -1.58
C PRO A 163 -46.38 2.19 -1.77
N SER A 164 -46.82 2.43 -3.01
CA SER A 164 -47.81 3.46 -3.31
C SER A 164 -49.11 3.15 -2.57
N THR A 165 -49.51 4.01 -1.64
CA THR A 165 -50.84 3.93 -1.05
C THR A 165 -51.86 4.39 -2.08
N SER A 166 -52.47 3.44 -2.79
CA SER A 166 -53.75 3.67 -3.46
C SER A 166 -54.82 3.84 -2.37
N ARG A 167 -55.22 5.09 -2.09
CA ARG A 167 -56.47 5.33 -1.37
C ARG A 167 -57.62 5.18 -2.37
N GLY A 168 -58.45 4.16 -2.15
CA GLY A 168 -59.82 4.12 -2.65
C GLY A 168 -60.74 5.01 -1.83
#